data_AF-A0A955GBH1-F1
#
_entry.id   AF-A0A955GBH1-F1
#
_cell.length_a   1.000
_cell.length_b   1.000
_cell.length_c   1.000
_cell.angle_alpha   90.00
_cell.angle_beta   90.00
_cell.angle_gamma   90.00
#
_symmetry.space_group_name_H-M   'P 1'
#
loop_
_entity.id
_entity.type
_entity.pdbx_description
1 polymer ?
#
loop_
_entity_poly.entity_id
_entity_poly.type
_entity_poly.pdbx_seq_one_letter_code
_entity_poly.pdbx_strand_id
1 'polypeptide(L)'
;MYNQFKNYWKKLKRNEKLNEAYGWVLVIGGAIGIYASFVLTMDKIELLKNPNFIPDCNINPVISCGSIIKTDQAAAFGFPNPFIGLVGFAVVVTIGVSILSGVKYKKWIMQGLQAGS
;
A
#
# COMPACT_ATOMS: atom_id res chain seq x y z
N MET A 1 30.92 32.29 5.06
CA MET A 1 31.14 31.09 4.21
C MET A 1 30.98 29.77 4.99
N TYR A 2 31.70 29.55 6.10
CA TYR A 2 31.64 28.32 6.91
C TYR A 2 30.23 27.88 7.36
N ASN A 3 29.41 28.79 7.90
CA ASN A 3 28.05 28.46 8.35
C ASN A 3 27.12 28.01 7.21
N GLN A 4 27.32 28.54 6.00
CA GLN A 4 26.55 28.11 4.83
C GLN A 4 26.91 26.67 4.44
N PHE A 5 28.19 26.33 4.47
CA PHE A 5 28.69 24.98 4.17
C PHE A 5 28.19 23.94 5.19
N LYS A 6 28.20 24.30 6.48
CA LYS A 6 27.65 23.46 7.57
C LYS A 6 26.16 23.21 7.41
N ASN A 7 25.39 24.23 7.03
CA ASN A 7 23.95 24.12 6.78
C ASN A 7 23.65 23.24 5.55
N TYR A 8 24.48 23.32 4.51
CA TYR A 8 24.36 22.48 3.31
C TYR A 8 24.59 20.99 3.64
N TRP A 9 25.65 20.68 4.37
CA TRP A 9 25.93 19.31 4.84
C TRP A 9 24.82 18.75 5.73
N LYS A 10 24.29 19.57 6.64
CA LYS A 10 23.15 19.19 7.49
C LYS A 10 21.89 18.91 6.65
N LYS A 11 21.64 19.71 5.61
CA LYS A 11 20.51 19.53 4.68
C LYS A 11 20.65 18.24 3.87
N LEU A 12 21.85 17.93 3.38
CA LEU A 12 22.13 16.69 2.64
C LEU A 12 21.88 15.45 3.51
N LYS A 13 22.51 15.37 4.69
CA LYS A 13 22.31 14.25 5.64
C LYS A 13 20.86 14.08 6.05
N ARG A 14 20.13 15.19 6.23
CA ARG A 14 18.69 15.14 6.55
C ARG A 14 17.87 14.57 5.39
N ASN A 15 18.15 14.97 4.16
CA ASN A 15 17.43 14.45 2.98
C ASN A 15 17.70 12.96 2.77
N GLU A 16 18.93 12.50 3.01
CA GLU A 16 19.30 11.09 2.96
C GLU A 16 18.51 10.26 3.98
N LYS A 17 18.51 10.69 5.25
CA LYS A 17 17.70 10.08 6.33
C LYS A 17 16.21 10.06 6.02
N LEU A 18 15.67 11.12 5.40
CA LEU A 18 14.26 11.20 4.99
C LEU A 18 13.93 10.18 3.90
N ASN A 19 14.80 10.02 2.90
CA ASN A 19 14.59 9.05 1.82
C ASN A 19 14.63 7.61 2.35
N GLU A 20 15.54 7.32 3.27
CA GLU A 20 15.65 6.02 3.92
C GLU A 20 14.39 5.70 4.76
N ALA A 21 13.98 6.63 5.62
CA ALA A 21 12.75 6.46 6.42
C ALA A 21 11.51 6.30 5.52
N TYR A 22 11.42 7.08 4.45
CA TYR A 22 10.34 7.00 3.48
C TYR A 22 10.30 5.63 2.78
N GLY A 23 11.46 5.13 2.35
CA GLY A 23 11.57 3.79 1.75
C GLY A 23 11.06 2.69 2.68
N TRP A 24 11.46 2.71 3.96
CA TRP A 24 10.99 1.74 4.95
C TRP A 24 9.49 1.80 5.21
N VAL A 25 8.91 2.99 5.28
CA VAL A 25 7.45 3.17 5.45
C VAL A 25 6.69 2.55 4.27
N LEU A 26 7.15 2.77 3.04
CA LEU A 26 6.52 2.18 1.85
C LEU A 26 6.65 0.66 1.83
N VAL A 27 7.81 0.11 2.20
CA VAL A 27 8.01 -1.35 2.22
C VAL A 27 7.12 -2.01 3.27
N ILE A 28 7.14 -1.51 4.51
CA ILE A 28 6.39 -2.10 5.62
C ILE A 28 4.88 -1.91 5.41
N GLY A 29 4.45 -0.69 5.08
CA GLY A 29 3.04 -0.39 4.82
C GLY A 29 2.51 -1.16 3.61
N GLY A 30 3.30 -1.23 2.53
CA GLY A 30 2.96 -2.02 1.35
C GLY A 30 2.87 -3.52 1.65
N ALA A 31 3.80 -4.08 2.43
CA ALA A 31 3.74 -5.50 2.82
C ALA A 31 2.49 -5.83 3.65
N ILE A 32 2.11 -4.97 4.58
CA ILE A 32 0.86 -5.10 5.34
C ILE A 32 -0.34 -5.03 4.40
N GLY A 33 -0.33 -4.09 3.43
CA GLY A 33 -1.40 -3.95 2.43
C GLY A 33 -1.54 -5.18 1.52
N ILE A 34 -0.42 -5.77 1.09
CA ILE A 34 -0.42 -7.03 0.32
C ILE A 34 -1.05 -8.16 1.15
N TYR A 35 -0.64 -8.30 2.42
CA TYR A 35 -1.18 -9.34 3.30
C TYR A 35 -2.70 -9.17 3.50
N ALA A 36 -3.16 -7.95 3.80
CA ALA A 36 -4.58 -7.65 3.94
C ALA A 36 -5.37 -7.92 2.64
N SER A 37 -4.83 -7.52 1.49
CA SER A 37 -5.46 -7.75 0.18
C SER A 37 -5.50 -9.24 -0.18
N PHE A 38 -4.48 -10.00 0.23
CA PHE A 38 -4.43 -11.44 0.03
C PHE A 38 -5.51 -12.16 0.83
N VAL A 39 -5.64 -11.87 2.13
CA VAL A 39 -6.71 -12.43 2.98
C VAL A 39 -8.08 -12.11 2.40
N LEU A 40 -8.31 -10.85 2.01
CA LEU A 40 -9.59 -10.41 1.44
C LEU A 40 -9.90 -11.08 0.09
N THR A 41 -8.86 -11.43 -0.69
CA THR A 41 -8.99 -12.18 -1.94
C THR A 41 -9.41 -13.62 -1.67
N MET A 42 -8.80 -14.27 -0.68
CA MET A 42 -9.16 -15.64 -0.28
C MET A 42 -10.61 -15.71 0.21
N ASP A 43 -11.02 -14.75 1.05
CA ASP A 43 -12.41 -14.64 1.53
C ASP A 43 -13.41 -14.46 0.38
N LYS A 44 -13.05 -13.65 -0.63
CA LYS A 44 -13.90 -13.46 -1.82
C LYS A 44 -14.03 -14.76 -2.62
N ILE A 45 -12.94 -15.50 -2.82
CA ILE A 45 -12.95 -16.79 -3.54
C ILE A 45 -13.84 -17.80 -2.81
N GLU A 46 -13.74 -17.87 -1.48
CA GLU A 46 -14.53 -18.82 -0.70
C GLU A 46 -16.02 -18.44 -0.66
N LEU A 47 -16.34 -17.14 -0.58
CA LEU A 47 -17.71 -16.64 -0.74
C LEU A 47 -18.31 -16.93 -2.12
N LEU A 48 -17.50 -16.94 -3.18
CA LEU A 48 -17.95 -17.31 -4.52
C LEU A 48 -18.26 -18.81 -4.64
N LYS A 49 -17.58 -19.68 -3.87
CA LYS A 49 -17.88 -21.11 -3.81
C LYS A 49 -19.06 -21.42 -2.90
N ASN A 50 -19.12 -20.78 -1.74
CA ASN A 50 -20.15 -20.96 -0.74
C ASN A 50 -20.66 -19.59 -0.25
N PRO A 51 -21.86 -19.15 -0.68
CA PRO A 51 -22.40 -17.84 -0.32
C PRO A 51 -22.68 -17.68 1.19
N ASN A 52 -22.71 -18.79 1.94
CA ASN A 52 -22.89 -18.82 3.39
C ASN A 52 -21.55 -18.86 4.15
N PHE A 53 -20.40 -18.74 3.47
CA PHE A 53 -19.10 -18.62 4.13
C PHE A 53 -19.05 -17.35 4.99
N ILE A 54 -18.55 -17.48 6.21
CA ILE A 54 -18.40 -16.37 7.17
C ILE A 54 -16.91 -16.02 7.23
N PRO A 55 -16.50 -14.84 6.71
CA PRO A 55 -15.10 -14.42 6.75
C PRO A 55 -14.61 -14.21 8.18
N ASP A 56 -13.32 -14.44 8.40
CA ASP A 56 -12.70 -14.31 9.72
C ASP A 56 -12.68 -12.86 10.24
N CYS A 57 -12.71 -11.85 9.36
CA CYS A 57 -12.82 -10.45 9.80
C CYS A 57 -14.27 -9.99 10.07
N ASN A 58 -15.23 -10.91 10.17
CA ASN A 58 -16.59 -10.63 10.62
C ASN A 58 -16.66 -10.59 12.17
N ILE A 59 -16.57 -9.39 12.74
CA ILE A 59 -16.53 -9.20 14.21
C ILE A 59 -17.95 -9.09 14.79
N ASN A 60 -18.87 -8.44 14.05
CA ASN A 60 -20.25 -8.18 14.49
C ASN A 60 -21.12 -7.85 13.25
N PRO A 61 -22.47 -7.94 13.28
CA PRO A 61 -23.32 -7.63 12.11
C PRO A 61 -23.16 -6.22 11.55
N VAL A 62 -22.66 -5.27 12.37
CA VAL A 62 -22.34 -3.89 11.95
C VAL A 62 -20.93 -3.78 11.34
N ILE A 63 -19.98 -4.61 11.77
CA ILE A 63 -18.59 -4.66 11.27
C ILE A 63 -18.39 -6.04 10.63
N SER A 64 -19.06 -6.23 9.49
CA SER A 64 -19.02 -7.47 8.73
C SER A 64 -18.29 -7.28 7.42
N CYS A 65 -17.08 -7.85 7.34
CA CYS A 65 -16.37 -7.96 6.07
C CYS A 65 -17.20 -8.67 4.99
N GLY A 66 -18.04 -9.63 5.40
CA GLY A 66 -18.89 -10.39 4.49
C GLY A 66 -20.02 -9.58 3.83
N SER A 67 -20.59 -8.59 4.53
CA SER A 67 -21.63 -7.73 3.94
C SER A 67 -21.03 -6.73 2.95
N ILE A 68 -19.86 -6.16 3.28
CA ILE A 68 -19.17 -5.17 2.44
C ILE A 68 -18.57 -5.82 1.20
N ILE A 69 -17.98 -7.02 1.31
CA ILE A 69 -17.43 -7.75 0.16
C ILE A 69 -18.49 -8.07 -0.91
N LYS A 70 -19.77 -8.19 -0.51
CA LYS A 70 -20.87 -8.52 -1.42
C LYS A 70 -21.47 -7.31 -2.14
N THR A 71 -21.07 -6.08 -1.79
CA THR A 71 -21.61 -4.88 -2.43
C THR A 71 -20.96 -4.60 -3.79
N ASP A 72 -21.63 -3.81 -4.62
CA ASP A 72 -21.11 -3.38 -5.93
C ASP A 72 -19.89 -2.46 -5.78
N GLN A 73 -19.77 -1.73 -4.66
CA GLN A 73 -18.59 -0.93 -4.32
C GLN A 73 -17.34 -1.79 -4.08
N ALA A 74 -17.49 -3.10 -3.82
CA ALA A 74 -16.37 -4.03 -3.66
C ALA A 74 -15.74 -4.45 -5.01
N ALA A 75 -16.21 -3.91 -6.13
CA ALA A 75 -15.60 -4.06 -7.43
C ALA A 75 -15.36 -2.70 -8.10
N ALA A 76 -14.21 -2.57 -8.75
CA ALA A 76 -13.87 -1.44 -9.61
C ALA A 76 -13.38 -1.96 -10.96
N PHE A 77 -13.82 -1.32 -12.04
CA PHE A 77 -13.48 -1.73 -13.42
C PHE A 77 -13.85 -3.19 -13.75
N GLY A 78 -14.85 -3.76 -13.07
CA GLY A 78 -15.25 -5.17 -13.23
C GLY A 78 -14.40 -6.17 -12.45
N PHE A 79 -13.39 -5.71 -11.71
CA PHE A 79 -12.54 -6.56 -10.88
C PHE A 79 -12.82 -6.33 -9.40
N PRO A 80 -12.84 -7.39 -8.56
CA PRO A 80 -12.93 -7.21 -7.12
C PRO A 80 -11.75 -6.38 -6.60
N ASN A 81 -12.02 -5.40 -5.74
CA ASN A 81 -11.03 -4.52 -5.13
C ASN A 81 -9.82 -5.24 -4.50
N PRO A 82 -9.97 -6.42 -3.85
CA PRO A 82 -8.82 -7.16 -3.31
C PRO A 82 -7.72 -7.46 -4.34
N PHE A 83 -8.09 -7.74 -5.59
CA PHE A 83 -7.12 -8.00 -6.66
C PHE A 83 -6.38 -6.73 -7.08
N ILE A 84 -7.07 -5.60 -7.16
CA ILE A 84 -6.47 -4.30 -7.45
C ILE A 84 -5.51 -3.92 -6.32
N GLY A 85 -5.88 -4.19 -5.07
CA GLY A 85 -5.03 -4.01 -3.89
C GLY A 85 -3.72 -4.79 -3.97
N LEU A 86 -3.78 -6.08 -4.35
CA LEU A 86 -2.58 -6.91 -4.53
C LEU A 86 -1.57 -6.27 -5.50
N VAL A 87 -2.04 -5.82 -6.66
CA VAL A 87 -1.18 -5.18 -7.67
C VAL A 87 -0.67 -3.82 -7.17
N GLY A 88 -1.56 -2.99 -6.63
CA GLY A 88 -1.21 -1.66 -6.13
C GLY A 88 -0.15 -1.70 -5.03
N PHE A 89 -0.36 -2.51 -4.00
CA PHE A 89 0.60 -2.62 -2.90
C PHE A 89 1.91 -3.30 -3.31
N ALA A 90 1.90 -4.23 -4.28
CA ALA A 90 3.14 -4.77 -4.84
C ALA A 90 3.99 -3.69 -5.52
N VAL A 91 3.35 -2.75 -6.24
CA VAL A 91 4.05 -1.59 -6.82
C VAL A 91 4.60 -0.68 -5.72
N VAL A 92 3.84 -0.42 -4.65
CA VAL A 92 4.29 0.39 -3.50
C VAL A 92 5.54 -0.21 -2.85
N VAL A 93 5.54 -1.52 -2.58
CA VAL A 93 6.72 -2.23 -2.02
C VAL A 93 7.91 -2.11 -2.96
N THR A 94 7.70 -2.33 -4.26
CA THR A 94 8.76 -2.24 -5.27
C THR A 94 9.40 -0.84 -5.28
N ILE A 95 8.58 0.22 -5.22
CA ILE A 95 9.07 1.60 -5.14
C ILE A 95 9.84 1.82 -3.83
N GLY A 96 9.34 1.32 -2.69
CA GLY A 96 10.01 1.42 -1.40
C GLY A 96 11.39 0.77 -1.39
N VAL A 97 11.52 -0.47 -1.89
CA VAL A 97 12.80 -1.19 -2.01
C VAL A 97 13.77 -0.45 -2.95
N SER A 98 13.25 0.09 -4.04
CA SER A 98 14.06 0.85 -5.01
C SER A 98 14.62 2.13 -4.40
N ILE A 99 13.84 2.85 -3.58
CA ILE A 99 14.31 4.04 -2.85
C ILE A 99 15.41 3.66 -1.86
N LEU A 100 15.24 2.55 -1.13
CA LEU A 100 16.29 2.02 -0.23
C LEU A 100 17.56 1.61 -0.97
N SER A 101 17.42 1.20 -2.24
CA SER A 101 18.55 0.88 -3.13
C SER A 101 19.23 2.13 -3.73
N GLY A 102 18.76 3.34 -3.38
CA GLY A 102 19.34 4.61 -3.83
C GLY A 102 18.76 5.14 -5.15
N VAL A 103 17.66 4.55 -5.66
CA VAL A 103 17.02 5.01 -6.90
C VAL A 103 16.39 6.38 -6.70
N LYS A 104 16.69 7.32 -7.61
CA LYS A 104 16.08 8.65 -7.64
C LYS A 104 14.94 8.68 -8.65
N TYR A 105 13.72 8.73 -8.14
CA TYR A 105 12.52 8.82 -8.98
C TYR A 105 12.25 10.23 -9.51
N LYS A 106 11.69 10.32 -10.72
CA LYS A 106 11.16 11.58 -11.26
C LYS A 106 9.87 11.97 -10.52
N LYS A 107 9.58 13.28 -10.45
CA LYS A 107 8.42 13.81 -9.71
C LYS A 107 7.08 13.20 -10.13
N TRP A 108 6.89 12.88 -11.41
CA TRP A 108 5.63 12.31 -11.91
C TRP A 108 5.34 10.91 -11.33
N ILE A 109 6.37 10.11 -11.07
CA ILE A 109 6.22 8.78 -10.44
C ILE A 109 5.74 8.95 -8.99
N MET A 110 6.30 9.93 -8.28
CA MET A 110 5.90 10.24 -6.91
C MET A 110 4.52 10.91 -6.84
N GLN A 111 4.10 11.63 -7.88
CA GLN A 111 2.74 12.15 -8.00
C GLN A 111 1.72 11.02 -8.23
N GLY A 112 2.07 10.03 -9.06
CA GLY A 112 1.25 8.83 -9.22
C GLY A 112 1.05 8.07 -7.92
N LEU A 113 2.10 7.93 -7.11
CA LEU A 113 2.02 7.31 -5.78
C LEU A 113 1.09 8.07 -4.82
N GLN A 114 1.05 9.41 -4.89
CA GLN A 114 0.15 10.25 -4.09
C GLN A 114 -1.30 10.24 -4.60
N ALA A 115 -1.53 10.00 -5.88
CA ALA A 115 -2.88 9.96 -6.42
C ALA A 115 -3.73 8.81 -5.85
N GLY A 116 -3.09 7.80 -5.26
CA GLY A 116 -3.76 6.66 -4.64
C GLY A 116 -4.09 6.81 -3.15
N SER A 117 -3.76 7.95 -2.51
CA SER A 117 -4.19 8.25 -1.14
C SER A 117 -5.52 8.97 -1.11
#